data_AF-A0AAU4MQJ6-F1
#
_entry.id   AF-A0AAU4MQJ6-F1
#
_cell.length_a   1.000
_cell.length_b   1.000
_cell.length_c   1.000
_cell.angle_alpha   90.00
_cell.angle_beta   90.00
_cell.angle_gamma   90.00
#
_symmetry.space_group_name_H-M   'P 1'
#
loop_
_entity.id
_entity.type
_entity.pdbx_description
1 polymer ?
#
loop_
_entity_poly.entity_id
_entity_poly.type
_entity_poly.pdbx_seq_one_letter_code
_entity_poly.pdbx_strand_id
1 'polypeptide(L)'
;MFERLRSAVTDTVIELTGQREFTRDIKAQAATGDREAAATFRTGTLAAALTGRGRDARGQEVVDYVQQVIDTDGDATRVGWLHRR
;
A
#
# COMPACT_ATOMS: atom_id res chain seq x y z
N MET A 1 -3.61 32.27 -3.79
CA MET A 1 -2.70 31.58 -2.86
C MET A 1 -3.44 30.60 -1.95
N PHE A 2 -4.56 31.01 -1.34
CA PHE A 2 -5.42 30.14 -0.50
C PHE A 2 -5.98 28.90 -1.23
N GLU A 3 -6.41 29.01 -2.49
CA GLU A 3 -6.93 27.86 -3.25
C GLU A 3 -5.88 26.79 -3.55
N ARG A 4 -4.62 27.18 -3.80
CA ARG A 4 -3.50 26.25 -3.98
C ARG A 4 -3.17 25.49 -2.71
N LEU A 5 -3.24 26.17 -1.56
CA LEU A 5 -3.02 25.54 -0.26
C LEU A 5 -4.14 24.55 0.06
N ARG A 6 -5.40 24.91 -0.25
CA ARG A 6 -6.57 24.05 -0.07
C ARG A 6 -6.49 22.81 -0.97
N SER A 7 -6.11 22.97 -2.24
CA SER A 7 -5.88 21.85 -3.18
C SER A 7 -4.82 20.90 -2.63
N ALA A 8 -3.65 21.41 -2.24
CA ALA A 8 -2.57 20.59 -1.71
C ALA A 8 -2.99 19.82 -0.43
N VAL A 9 -3.78 20.44 0.44
CA VAL A 9 -4.33 19.76 1.63
C VAL A 9 -5.36 18.70 1.25
N THR A 10 -6.25 18.98 0.30
CA THR A 10 -7.22 17.99 -0.20
C THR A 10 -6.52 16.82 -0.89
N ASP A 11 -5.50 17.06 -1.70
CA ASP A 11 -4.69 16.03 -2.34
C ASP A 11 -3.97 15.18 -1.29
N THR A 12 -3.40 15.81 -0.26
CA THR A 12 -2.76 15.10 0.86
C THR A 12 -3.76 14.23 1.63
N VAL A 13 -4.98 14.73 1.87
CA VAL A 13 -6.05 13.97 2.55
C VAL A 13 -6.54 12.80 1.69
N ILE A 14 -6.65 12.97 0.37
CA ILE A 14 -6.99 11.89 -0.56
C ILE A 14 -5.89 10.83 -0.58
N GLU A 15 -4.62 11.22 -0.66
CA GLU A 15 -3.48 10.29 -0.59
C GLU A 15 -3.43 9.55 0.75
N LEU A 16 -3.67 10.25 1.87
CA LEU A 16 -3.77 9.64 3.20
C LEU A 16 -4.93 8.65 3.30
N THR A 17 -6.07 8.97 2.71
CA THR A 17 -7.26 8.11 2.72
C THR A 17 -7.01 6.85 1.90
N GLY A 18 -6.45 6.99 0.68
CA GLY A 18 -6.07 5.84 -0.15
C GLY A 18 -5.00 4.96 0.51
N GLN A 19 -3.98 5.55 1.15
CA GLN A 19 -2.97 4.79 1.90
C GLN A 19 -3.55 4.08 3.14
N ARG A 20 -4.56 4.68 3.78
CA ARG A 20 -5.25 4.08 4.92
C ARG A 20 -6.12 2.89 4.48
N GLU A 21 -6.85 3.02 3.39
CA GLU A 21 -7.61 1.93 2.77
C GLU A 21 -6.66 0.80 2.36
N PHE A 22 -5.56 1.13 1.68
CA PHE A 22 -4.54 0.17 1.31
C PHE A 22 -3.95 -0.59 2.52
N THR A 23 -3.64 0.13 3.60
CA THR A 23 -3.16 -0.50 4.85
C THR A 23 -4.23 -1.40 5.48
N ARG A 24 -5.52 -1.04 5.34
CA ARG A 24 -6.63 -1.87 5.83
C ARG A 24 -6.74 -3.15 5.01
N ASP A 25 -6.60 -3.08 3.69
CA ASP A 25 -6.65 -4.24 2.81
C ASP A 25 -5.49 -5.20 3.09
N ILE A 26 -4.27 -4.69 3.28
CA ILE A 26 -3.12 -5.47 3.74
C ILE A 26 -3.46 -6.23 5.03
N LYS A 27 -4.04 -5.54 6.02
CA LYS A 27 -4.42 -6.16 7.30
C LYS A 27 -5.54 -7.19 7.13
N ALA A 28 -6.48 -6.97 6.21
CA ALA A 28 -7.53 -7.92 5.90
C ALA A 28 -6.95 -9.19 5.29
N GLN A 29 -6.00 -9.08 4.35
CA GLN A 29 -5.31 -10.24 3.75
C GLN A 29 -4.49 -11.01 4.79
N ALA A 30 -3.76 -10.29 5.66
CA ALA A 30 -3.05 -10.89 6.79
C ALA A 30 -4.00 -11.66 7.71
N ALA A 31 -5.20 -11.10 7.98
CA ALA A 31 -6.22 -11.75 8.80
C ALA A 31 -6.85 -12.98 8.13
N THR A 32 -6.91 -13.03 6.79
CA THR A 32 -7.38 -14.21 6.03
C THR A 32 -6.31 -15.29 5.88
N GLY A 33 -5.12 -15.10 6.43
CA GLY A 33 -4.05 -16.10 6.47
C GLY A 33 -2.89 -15.85 5.52
N ASP A 34 -2.87 -14.71 4.81
CA ASP A 34 -1.74 -14.31 3.98
C ASP A 34 -0.59 -13.77 4.86
N ARG A 35 0.22 -14.71 5.38
CA ARG A 35 1.37 -14.42 6.24
C ARG A 35 2.47 -13.67 5.50
N GLU A 36 2.54 -13.77 4.18
CA GLU A 36 3.53 -13.09 3.35
C GLU A 36 3.20 -11.60 3.28
N ALA A 37 1.93 -11.24 3.07
CA ALA A 37 1.48 -9.85 3.17
C ALA A 37 1.80 -9.25 4.56
N ALA A 38 1.56 -10.01 5.63
CA ALA A 38 1.85 -9.55 6.99
C ALA A 38 3.35 -9.30 7.26
N ALA A 39 4.24 -10.07 6.63
CA ALA A 39 5.69 -9.99 6.82
C ALA A 39 6.36 -8.93 5.94
N THR A 40 5.80 -8.69 4.75
CA THR A 40 6.42 -7.82 3.73
C THR A 40 6.07 -6.35 3.93
N PHE A 41 4.83 -6.02 4.32
CA PHE A 41 4.40 -4.62 4.48
C PHE A 41 4.78 -4.04 5.86
N ARG A 42 5.94 -3.42 5.96
CA ARG A 42 6.46 -2.84 7.22
C ARG A 42 6.39 -1.32 7.29
N THR A 43 6.23 -0.65 6.15
CA THR A 43 6.16 0.80 6.07
C THR A 43 4.87 1.31 6.73
N GLY A 44 4.99 2.31 7.60
CA GLY A 44 3.84 2.95 8.24
C GLY A 44 3.05 3.81 7.26
N THR A 45 1.71 3.86 7.41
CA THR A 45 0.79 4.61 6.52
C THR A 45 1.18 6.07 6.37
N LEU A 46 1.59 6.74 7.46
CA LEU A 46 1.99 8.15 7.42
C LEU A 46 3.32 8.36 6.69
N ALA A 47 4.27 7.44 6.83
CA ALA A 47 5.53 7.50 6.09
C ALA A 47 5.27 7.34 4.58
N ALA A 48 4.42 6.37 4.21
CA ALA A 48 4.04 6.12 2.82
C ALA A 48 3.27 7.28 2.18
N ALA A 49 2.42 7.99 2.95
CA ALA A 49 1.61 9.08 2.43
C ALA A 49 2.32 10.45 2.43
N LEU A 50 3.19 10.71 3.40
CA LEU A 50 3.70 12.07 3.64
C LEU A 50 5.16 12.26 3.22
N THR A 51 5.86 11.19 2.82
CA THR A 51 7.28 11.26 2.48
C THR A 51 7.58 10.50 1.19
N GLY A 52 8.46 11.07 0.34
CA GLY A 52 8.93 10.37 -0.87
C GLY A 52 9.61 9.05 -0.53
N ARG A 53 10.49 9.03 0.48
CA ARG A 53 11.16 7.81 0.95
C ARG A 53 10.19 6.72 1.37
N GLY A 54 9.14 7.06 2.12
CA GLY A 54 8.13 6.09 2.54
C GLY A 54 7.26 5.60 1.38
N ARG A 55 6.95 6.48 0.41
CA ARG A 55 6.25 6.08 -0.82
C ARG A 55 7.09 5.07 -1.62
N ASP A 56 8.37 5.35 -1.80
CA ASP A 56 9.29 4.47 -2.54
C ASP A 56 9.47 3.13 -1.83
N ALA A 57 9.67 3.16 -0.50
CA ALA A 57 9.74 1.96 0.32
C ALA A 57 8.46 1.12 0.20
N ARG A 58 7.28 1.76 0.25
CA ARG A 58 6.00 1.06 0.07
C ARG A 58 5.87 0.46 -1.33
N GLY A 59 6.30 1.17 -2.37
CA GLY A 59 6.32 0.64 -3.73
C GLY A 59 7.18 -0.61 -3.83
N GLN A 60 8.35 -0.60 -3.21
CA GLN A 60 9.23 -1.77 -3.17
C GLN A 60 8.60 -2.95 -2.41
N GLU A 61 7.96 -2.71 -1.27
CA GLU A 61 7.24 -3.76 -0.53
C GLU A 61 6.13 -4.41 -1.37
N VAL A 62 5.43 -3.64 -2.21
CA VAL A 62 4.44 -4.20 -3.14
C VAL A 62 5.10 -5.11 -4.16
N VAL A 63 6.20 -4.67 -4.78
CA VAL A 63 6.95 -5.48 -5.76
C VAL A 63 7.46 -6.76 -5.11
N ASP A 64 8.06 -6.67 -3.92
CA ASP A 64 8.61 -7.81 -3.19
C ASP A 64 7.50 -8.82 -2.83
N TYR A 65 6.34 -8.34 -2.39
CA TYR A 65 5.19 -9.21 -2.09
C TYR A 65 4.65 -9.90 -3.34
N VAL A 66 4.49 -9.18 -4.45
CA VAL A 66 4.03 -9.77 -5.73
C VAL A 66 5.02 -10.83 -6.22
N GLN A 67 6.32 -10.53 -6.17
CA GLN A 67 7.34 -11.49 -6.57
C GLN A 67 7.31 -12.74 -5.67
N GLN A 68 7.20 -12.56 -4.35
CA GLN A 68 7.11 -13.66 -3.41
C GLN A 68 5.88 -14.54 -3.67
N VAL A 69 4.72 -13.95 -3.95
CA VAL A 69 3.51 -14.71 -4.30
C VAL A 69 3.72 -15.50 -5.59
N ILE A 70 4.31 -14.90 -6.63
CA ILE A 70 4.59 -15.60 -7.90
C ILE A 70 5.58 -16.74 -7.69
N ASP A 71 6.63 -16.53 -6.89
CA ASP A 71 7.63 -17.56 -6.61
C ASP A 71 7.04 -18.74 -5.81
N THR A 72 6.10 -18.46 -4.90
CA THR A 72 5.44 -19.47 -4.06
C THR A 72 4.31 -20.20 -4.79
N ASP A 73 3.43 -19.47 -5.48
CA ASP A 73 2.19 -20.00 -6.06
C ASP A 73 2.33 -20.33 -7.56
N GLY A 74 3.32 -19.78 -8.26
CA GLY A 74 3.49 -19.88 -9.70
C GLY A 74 2.60 -18.93 -10.52
N ASP A 75 1.75 -18.13 -9.87
CA ASP A 75 0.91 -17.13 -10.50
C ASP A 75 0.66 -15.90 -9.59
N ALA A 76 0.00 -14.88 -10.14
CA ALA A 76 -0.30 -13.62 -9.44
C ALA A 76 -1.78 -13.48 -9.01
N THR A 77 -2.54 -14.57 -8.95
CA THR A 77 -3.98 -14.53 -8.66
C THR A 77 -4.25 -14.00 -7.25
N ARG A 78 -3.45 -14.43 -6.26
CA ARG A 78 -3.61 -14.02 -4.86
C ARG A 78 -3.37 -12.51 -4.67
N VAL A 79 -2.55 -11.87 -5.50
CA VAL A 79 -2.32 -10.41 -5.43
C VAL A 79 -3.35 -9.57 -6.17
N GLY A 80 -4.38 -10.19 -6.77
CA GLY A 80 -5.42 -9.48 -7.53
C GLY A 80 -6.19 -8.42 -6.75
N TRP A 81 -6.18 -8.47 -5.41
CA TRP A 81 -6.76 -7.40 -4.57
C TRP A 81 -6.02 -6.06 -4.70
N LEU A 82 -4.73 -6.06 -5.09
CA LEU A 82 -3.96 -4.84 -5.38
C LEU A 82 -4.52 -4.05 -6.57
N HIS A 83 -5.24 -4.73 -7.48
CA HIS A 83 -5.82 -4.15 -8.68
C HIS A 83 -7.21 -3.52 -8.47
N ARG A 84 -7.81 -3.69 -7.29
CA ARG A 84 -9.17 -3.21 -7.03
C ARG A 84 -9.14 -1.69 -6.78
N ARG A 85 -9.33 -0.91 -7.85
CA ARG A 85 -9.72 0.51 -7.80
C ARG A 85 -11.22 0.64 -8.01
#